data_AF-U6D0K3-F1
#
_entry.id   AF-U6D0K3-F1
#
_cell.length_a   1.000
_cell.length_b   1.000
_cell.length_c   1.000
_cell.angle_alpha   90.00
_cell.angle_beta   90.00
_cell.angle_gamma   90.00
#
_symmetry.space_group_name_H-M   'P 1'
#
loop_
_entity.id
_entity.type
_entity.pdbx_description
1 polymer ?
#
loop_
_entity_poly.entity_id
_entity_poly.type
_entity_poly.pdbx_seq_one_letter_code
_entity_poly.pdbx_strand_id
1 'polypeptide(L)'
;AEEFLYSFLPQKIIHLNQLLQEDSLNVADLTSLRAPLDIPIPDPPPKDDEMETDKQEKKEVPKCGFLPGNEKVLALLALVKPEVWTLKEKCILVITWIQHLIPKIEDGNDFGVAIQ
;
A
#
# COMPACT_ATOMS: atom_id res chain seq x y z
N ALA A 1 -26.41 9.12 -5.39
CA ALA A 1 -25.23 10.01 -5.43
C ALA A 1 -25.36 11.20 -4.48
N GLU A 2 -26.55 11.76 -4.27
CA GLU A 2 -26.75 12.87 -3.32
C GLU A 2 -26.34 12.52 -1.88
N GLU A 3 -26.75 11.37 -1.36
CA GLU A 3 -26.31 10.90 -0.02
C GLU A 3 -24.78 10.79 0.09
N PHE A 4 -24.11 10.42 -1.01
CA PHE A 4 -22.65 10.38 -1.05
C PHE A 4 -22.05 11.79 -0.83
N LEU A 5 -22.61 12.81 -1.48
CA LEU A 5 -22.13 14.20 -1.37
C LEU A 5 -22.50 14.84 -0.03
N TYR A 6 -23.73 14.66 0.44
CA TYR A 6 -24.24 15.36 1.63
C TYR A 6 -23.83 14.73 2.96
N SER A 7 -23.65 13.41 3.00
CA SER A 7 -23.39 12.68 4.25
C SER A 7 -22.05 11.96 4.21
N PHE A 8 -21.89 11.04 3.25
CA PHE A 8 -20.76 10.12 3.25
C PHE A 8 -19.41 10.82 3.07
N LEU A 9 -19.30 11.73 2.09
CA LEU A 9 -18.04 12.40 1.77
C LEU A 9 -17.56 13.31 2.91
N PRO A 10 -18.40 14.20 3.49
CA PRO A 10 -17.99 14.99 4.65
C PRO A 10 -17.56 14.13 5.85
N GLN A 11 -18.30 13.05 6.13
CA GLN A 11 -17.95 12.11 7.21
C GLN A 11 -16.61 11.41 6.94
N LYS A 12 -16.36 10.98 5.70
CA LYS A 12 -15.09 10.34 5.33
C LYS A 12 -13.91 11.30 5.39
N ILE A 13 -14.09 12.58 5.05
CA ILE A 13 -13.04 13.58 5.23
C ILE A 13 -12.64 13.70 6.69
N ILE A 14 -13.62 13.82 7.60
CA ILE A 14 -13.35 13.92 9.04
C ILE A 14 -12.65 12.65 9.56
N HIS A 15 -13.17 11.48 9.18
CA HIS A 15 -12.61 10.19 9.58
C HIS A 15 -11.16 10.01 9.10
N LEU A 16 -10.88 10.28 7.82
CA LEU A 16 -9.52 10.16 7.27
C LEU A 16 -8.58 11.20 7.88
N ASN A 17 -9.07 12.41 8.19
CA ASN A 17 -8.28 13.40 8.90
C ASN A 17 -7.91 12.93 10.32
N GLN A 18 -8.83 12.26 11.02
CA GLN A 18 -8.54 11.65 12.33
C GLN A 18 -7.54 10.49 12.20
N LEU A 19 -7.72 9.62 11.20
CA LEU A 19 -6.81 8.51 10.93
C LEU A 19 -5.38 9.02 10.69
N LEU A 20 -5.23 10.12 9.94
CA LEU A 20 -3.93 10.77 9.71
C LEU A 20 -3.28 11.34 10.97
N GLN A 21 -3.98 11.47 12.10
CA GLN A 21 -3.40 11.87 13.38
C GLN A 21 -2.93 10.68 14.23
N GLU A 22 -3.18 9.43 13.80
CA GLU A 22 -2.75 8.27 14.57
C GLU A 22 -1.23 8.09 14.54
N ASP A 23 -0.65 7.66 15.67
CA ASP A 23 0.79 7.40 15.80
C ASP A 23 1.30 6.35 14.79
N SER A 24 0.41 5.44 14.36
CA SER A 24 0.69 4.43 13.34
C SER A 24 1.10 5.03 12.00
N LEU A 25 0.54 6.19 11.65
CA LEU A 25 0.84 6.94 10.42
C LEU A 25 1.82 8.11 10.66
N ASN A 26 2.08 8.48 11.91
CA ASN A 26 2.97 9.57 12.30
C ASN A 26 4.27 9.06 12.95
N VAL A 27 4.99 8.19 12.24
CA VAL A 27 6.24 7.61 12.74
C VAL A 27 7.39 8.61 12.60
N ALA A 28 7.87 9.14 13.74
CA ALA A 28 8.98 10.11 13.76
C ALA A 28 10.33 9.51 13.35
N ASP A 29 10.61 8.26 13.74
CA ASP A 29 11.84 7.54 13.39
C ASP A 29 11.52 6.28 12.58
N LEU A 30 11.92 6.30 11.31
CA LEU A 30 11.69 5.21 10.36
C LEU A 30 12.49 3.95 10.68
N THR A 31 13.56 4.03 11.48
CA THR A 31 14.29 2.83 11.91
C THR A 31 13.42 1.91 12.75
N SER A 32 12.41 2.46 13.44
CA SER A 32 11.42 1.70 14.19
C SER A 32 10.56 0.79 13.31
N LEU A 33 10.48 1.04 12.00
CA LEU A 33 9.77 0.20 11.04
C LEU A 33 10.60 -0.98 10.56
N ARG A 34 11.89 -1.04 10.89
CA ARG A 34 12.77 -2.12 10.45
C ARG A 34 12.34 -3.44 11.10
N ALA A 35 11.82 -4.35 10.29
CA ALA A 35 11.53 -5.72 10.70
C ALA A 35 12.85 -6.52 10.80
N PRO A 36 12.94 -7.50 11.72
CA PRO A 36 14.09 -8.39 11.81
C PRO A 36 14.25 -9.18 10.52
N LEU A 37 15.47 -9.19 9.96
CA LEU A 37 15.82 -9.90 8.74
C LEU A 37 16.95 -10.89 9.05
N ASP A 38 16.56 -12.06 9.56
CA ASP A 38 17.48 -13.10 10.01
C ASP A 38 17.92 -14.01 8.85
N ILE A 39 18.62 -13.39 7.90
CA ILE A 39 19.25 -14.10 6.79
C ILE A 39 20.69 -14.42 7.20
N PRO A 40 21.11 -15.69 7.18
CA PRO A 40 22.48 -16.03 7.53
C PRO A 40 23.45 -15.48 6.47
N ILE A 41 24.43 -14.70 6.92
CA ILE A 41 25.46 -14.10 6.07
C ILE A 41 26.59 -15.13 5.91
N PRO A 42 26.92 -15.58 4.69
CA PRO A 42 27.99 -16.54 4.48
C PRO A 42 29.36 -15.90 4.78
N ASP A 43 30.27 -16.69 5.35
CA ASP A 43 31.65 -16.27 5.59
C ASP A 43 32.35 -15.94 4.25
N PRO A 44 33.26 -14.95 4.23
CA PRO A 44 34.10 -14.71 3.08
C PRO A 44 34.96 -15.95 2.77
N PRO A 45 35.26 -16.22 1.49
CA PRO A 45 36.13 -17.32 1.12
C PRO A 45 37.53 -17.15 1.75
N PRO A 46 38.24 -18.25 2.06
CA PRO A 46 39.63 -18.17 2.51
C PRO A 46 40.46 -17.40 1.48
N LYS A 47 41.38 -16.55 1.93
CA LYS A 47 42.39 -15.96 1.04
C LYS A 47 43.35 -17.08 0.64
N ASP A 48 43.54 -17.25 -0.67
CA ASP A 48 44.51 -18.17 -1.25
C ASP A 48 45.93 -17.77 -0.82
N ASP A 49 46.39 -18.30 0.31
CA ASP A 49 47.80 -18.47 0.60
C ASP A 49 47.96 -19.86 1.25
N GLU A 50 48.71 -20.70 0.55
CA GLU A 50 49.13 -22.07 0.88
C GLU A 50 48.16 -23.19 0.47
N MET A 51 48.46 -23.76 -0.70
CA MET A 51 48.07 -25.11 -1.09
C MET A 51 48.50 -26.11 -0.02
N GLU A 52 47.56 -26.76 0.65
CA GLU A 52 47.77 -28.12 1.15
C GLU A 52 46.48 -28.93 1.05
N THR A 53 46.65 -30.16 0.59
CA THR A 53 45.62 -31.14 0.30
C THR A 53 45.08 -31.76 1.58
N ASP A 54 43.85 -31.44 2.00
CA ASP A 54 42.90 -32.45 2.51
C ASP A 54 41.51 -31.84 2.79
N LYS A 55 40.46 -32.58 2.43
CA LYS A 55 39.04 -32.36 2.78
C LYS A 55 38.49 -30.95 2.54
N GLN A 56 38.01 -30.70 1.32
CA GLN A 56 36.91 -29.76 1.11
C GLN A 56 35.65 -30.29 1.83
N GLU A 57 35.57 -30.08 3.14
CA GLU A 57 34.28 -30.04 3.81
C GLU A 57 33.47 -28.96 3.10
N LYS A 58 32.48 -29.37 2.31
CA LYS A 58 31.46 -28.45 1.80
C LYS A 58 30.87 -27.76 3.03
N LYS A 59 31.35 -26.55 3.37
CA LYS A 59 30.73 -25.70 4.38
C LYS A 59 29.26 -25.62 3.99
N GLU A 60 28.39 -26.26 4.75
CA GLU A 60 26.96 -26.27 4.46
C GLU A 60 26.49 -24.82 4.46
N VAL A 61 25.90 -24.40 3.34
CA VAL A 61 25.35 -23.05 3.24
C VAL A 61 24.26 -22.95 4.30
N PRO A 62 24.34 -21.99 5.22
CA PRO A 62 23.37 -21.89 6.31
C PRO A 62 21.98 -21.71 5.74
N LYS A 63 21.06 -22.60 6.14
CA LYS A 63 19.66 -22.57 5.66
C LYS A 63 18.96 -21.38 6.29
N CYS A 64 18.37 -20.52 5.46
CA CYS A 64 17.54 -19.43 5.91
C CYS A 64 16.27 -19.95 6.60
N GLY A 65 15.93 -19.39 7.76
CA GLY A 65 14.69 -19.67 8.47
C GLY A 65 13.47 -19.01 7.82
N PHE A 66 12.31 -19.12 8.49
CA PHE A 66 11.11 -18.38 8.09
C PHE A 66 11.30 -16.88 8.33
N LEU A 67 11.05 -16.08 7.30
CA LEU A 67 11.10 -14.63 7.37
C LEU A 67 9.67 -14.08 7.35
N PRO A 68 9.13 -13.63 8.50
CA PRO A 68 7.80 -13.05 8.54
C PRO A 68 7.75 -11.72 7.79
N GLY A 69 6.55 -11.30 7.41
CA GLY A 69 6.31 -9.97 6.86
C GLY A 69 6.49 -8.87 7.91
N ASN A 70 6.54 -7.62 7.47
CA ASN A 70 6.57 -6.49 8.39
C ASN A 70 5.18 -6.24 8.99
N GLU A 71 4.97 -6.70 10.23
CA GLU A 71 3.68 -6.61 10.93
C GLU A 71 3.14 -5.18 11.04
N LYS A 72 4.01 -4.18 11.25
CA LYS A 72 3.58 -2.76 11.33
C LYS A 72 2.99 -2.29 10.00
N VAL A 73 3.66 -2.62 8.90
CA VAL A 73 3.19 -2.29 7.55
C VAL A 73 1.94 -3.08 7.19
N LEU A 74 1.87 -4.36 7.57
CA LEU A 74 0.68 -5.19 7.36
C LEU A 74 -0.54 -4.63 8.09
N ALA A 75 -0.37 -4.15 9.32
CA ALA A 75 -1.43 -3.48 10.07
C ALA A 75 -1.91 -2.20 9.38
N LEU A 76 -1.00 -1.34 8.92
CA LEU A 76 -1.36 -0.15 8.14
C LEU A 76 -2.07 -0.49 6.84
N LEU A 77 -1.61 -1.53 6.13
CA LEU A 77 -2.27 -2.00 4.92
C LEU A 77 -3.70 -2.47 5.19
N ALA A 78 -3.97 -3.07 6.35
CA ALA A 78 -5.32 -3.48 6.73
C ALA A 78 -6.26 -2.28 6.91
N LEU A 79 -5.74 -1.13 7.35
CA LEU A 79 -6.50 0.13 7.48
C LEU A 79 -6.68 0.83 6.13
N VAL A 80 -5.63 0.92 5.32
CA VAL A 80 -5.65 1.71 4.07
C VAL A 80 -6.39 1.00 2.93
N LYS A 81 -6.27 -0.32 2.81
CA LYS A 81 -6.94 -1.10 1.74
C LYS A 81 -8.44 -0.83 1.64
N PRO A 82 -9.25 -0.95 2.72
CA PRO A 82 -10.68 -0.71 2.63
C PRO A 82 -11.02 0.72 2.23
N GLU A 83 -10.23 1.72 2.62
CA GLU A 83 -10.45 3.12 2.21
C GLU A 83 -10.27 3.30 0.69
N VAL A 84 -9.25 2.66 0.10
CA VAL A 84 -9.02 2.68 -1.35
C VAL A 84 -10.16 1.99 -2.11
N TRP A 85 -10.59 0.81 -1.65
CA TRP A 85 -11.70 0.08 -2.26
C TRP A 85 -13.01 0.86 -2.18
N THR A 86 -13.28 1.45 -1.03
CA THR A 86 -14.47 2.28 -0.80
C THR A 86 -14.48 3.47 -1.76
N LEU A 87 -13.35 4.19 -1.89
CA LEU A 87 -13.27 5.32 -2.81
C LEU A 87 -13.50 4.89 -4.26
N LYS A 88 -12.90 3.76 -4.68
CA LYS A 88 -13.11 3.22 -6.03
C LYS A 88 -14.59 2.97 -6.31
N GLU A 89 -15.31 2.33 -5.38
CA GLU A 89 -16.74 2.08 -5.51
C GLU A 89 -17.55 3.37 -5.59
N LYS A 90 -17.23 4.38 -4.76
CA LYS A 90 -17.92 5.67 -4.80
C LYS A 90 -17.61 6.46 -6.08
N CYS A 91 -16.39 6.39 -6.62
CA CYS A 91 -16.07 6.97 -7.92
C CYS A 91 -16.91 6.33 -9.03
N ILE A 92 -17.01 5.00 -9.06
CA ILE A 92 -17.85 4.29 -10.04
C ILE A 92 -19.32 4.74 -9.90
N LEU A 93 -19.83 4.87 -8.68
CA LEU A 93 -21.19 5.36 -8.42
C LEU A 93 -21.42 6.76 -8.99
N VAL A 94 -20.50 7.71 -8.75
CA VAL A 94 -20.62 9.10 -9.21
C VAL A 94 -20.47 9.20 -10.73
N ILE A 95 -19.50 8.49 -11.32
CA ILE A 95 -19.30 8.43 -12.78
C ILE A 95 -20.58 7.90 -13.43
N THR A 96 -21.10 6.77 -12.96
CA THR A 96 -22.33 6.17 -13.48
C THR A 96 -23.51 7.14 -13.36
N TRP A 97 -23.63 7.83 -12.23
CA TRP A 97 -24.69 8.80 -12.01
C TRP A 97 -24.61 9.98 -13.00
N ILE A 98 -23.44 10.59 -13.18
CA ILE A 98 -23.26 11.71 -14.13
C ILE A 98 -23.54 11.23 -15.56
N GLN A 99 -23.06 10.05 -15.94
CA GLN A 99 -23.32 9.47 -17.27
C GLN A 99 -24.82 9.30 -17.56
N HIS A 100 -25.62 8.91 -16.57
CA HIS A 100 -27.09 8.80 -16.72
C HIS A 100 -27.80 10.17 -16.81
N LEU A 101 -27.13 11.25 -16.39
CA LEU A 101 -27.65 12.62 -16.49
C LEU A 101 -27.25 13.31 -17.80
N ILE A 102 -26.44 12.68 -18.65
CA ILE A 102 -26.14 13.21 -19.98
C ILE A 102 -27.44 13.16 -20.80
N PRO A 103 -27.93 14.31 -21.31
CA PRO A 103 -29.18 14.37 -22.05
C PRO A 103 -29.03 13.73 -23.43
N LYS A 104 -30.16 13.64 -24.15
CA LYS A 104 -30.13 13.28 -25.58
C LYS A 104 -29.26 14.29 -26.33
N ILE A 105 -28.46 13.81 -27.28
CA ILE A 105 -27.64 14.67 -28.14
C ILE A 105 -28.56 15.50 -29.04
N GLU A 106 -28.37 16.81 -29.01
CA GLU A 106 -29.06 17.82 -29.82
C GLU A 106 -28.02 18.70 -30.54
N ASP A 107 -28.44 19.50 -31.52
CA ASP A 107 -27.56 20.41 -32.25
C ASP A 107 -27.62 21.80 -31.59
N GLY A 108 -26.68 22.09 -30.70
CA GLY A 108 -26.60 23.33 -29.93
C GLY A 108 -27.13 23.23 -28.50
N ASN A 109 -26.93 24.29 -27.70
CA ASN A 109 -27.20 24.33 -26.26
C ASN A 109 -26.33 23.36 -25.42
N ASP A 110 -25.13 23.04 -25.90
CA ASP A 110 -24.24 22.02 -25.32
C ASP A 110 -23.39 22.49 -24.13
N PHE A 111 -23.56 23.73 -23.65
CA PHE A 111 -22.70 24.25 -22.57
C PHE A 111 -22.82 23.43 -21.28
N GLY A 112 -24.03 23.00 -20.92
CA GLY A 112 -24.24 22.12 -19.75
C GLY A 112 -23.61 20.75 -19.92
N VAL A 113 -23.65 20.20 -21.14
CA VAL A 113 -23.01 18.92 -21.49
C VAL A 113 -21.48 19.05 -21.50
N ALA A 114 -20.94 20.22 -21.85
CA ALA A 114 -19.50 20.48 -21.80
C ALA A 114 -18.94 20.60 -20.36
N ILE A 115 -19.79 20.90 -19.37
CA ILE A 115 -19.44 20.85 -17.94
C ILE A 115 -19.43 19.41 -17.42
N GLN A 116 -20.37 18.58 -17.90
CA GLN A 116 -20.51 17.17 -17.54
C GLN A 116 -19.34 16.32 -18.07
#